data_AF-A0AA88UL57-F1
#
_entry.id   AF-A0AA88UL57-F1
#
_cell.length_a   1.000
_cell.length_b   1.000
_cell.length_c   1.000
_cell.angle_alpha   90.00
_cell.angle_beta   90.00
_cell.angle_gamma   90.00
#
_symmetry.space_group_name_H-M   'P 1'
#
loop_
_entity.id
_entity.type
_entity.pdbx_description
1 polymer ?
#
loop_
_entity_poly.entity_id
_entity_poly.type
_entity_poly.pdbx_seq_one_letter_code
_entity_poly.pdbx_strand_id
1 'polypeptide(L)'
;MGKRSSQRKSTAMLDSDDTDSVESSSTVQSDNMVVSSDEQVQFIKESVLDQCLDALYEKRGSTREKALASVIEAFNSDLQHEFVEKKFATLLHQCLSSMKRGSGKETALAAHVIGLLALTTGPGENAQEILKDSVSPISDGLKSRSDTSKIRPLLECLAIVTFVGGDEPEEIEKSMQIIWQLVHPKLGSNVVPLKPSPALIAAVVSAWSFLLTTMDKRTLNPKSWQQSISYFSTLLDKDDRAVRIAAGEALALIFEIGNLEKFFSGSKGPSDGSDNGGTNSRDIAQIQGLRAKIVNQVRDLSVEAGGKGSAKKDLNSQRNTFRDILDFLEDGYGPETTTKIGGESLITTTWCELIQLNFLKHFLGGGFIKHMQENELLHDVFGFKPKIKSPKGTERRITAAEKRFYKSPNSVYNKARTQLLNKQRMFSQDRNAGHYSIAAEEV
;
A
#
# COMPACT_ATOMS: atom_id res chain seq x y z
N MET A 1 8.21 -56.94 63.56
CA MET A 1 7.17 -55.89 63.49
C MET A 1 6.56 -55.96 62.10
N GLY A 2 5.29 -56.16 61.81
CA GLY A 2 4.07 -56.20 62.61
C GLY A 2 2.92 -55.74 61.70
N LYS A 3 2.22 -56.71 61.09
CA LYS A 3 0.79 -56.72 60.63
C LYS A 3 0.35 -55.68 59.56
N ARG A 4 -0.23 -56.10 58.40
CA ARG A 4 -1.62 -56.61 58.15
C ARG A 4 -2.69 -55.57 58.55
N SER A 5 -3.80 -55.33 57.84
CA SER A 5 -4.43 -55.94 56.66
C SER A 5 -5.79 -55.24 56.41
N SER A 6 -6.26 -55.26 55.15
CA SER A 6 -7.64 -55.56 54.67
C SER A 6 -8.91 -55.21 55.48
N GLN A 7 -9.95 -54.71 54.79
CA GLN A 7 -11.27 -55.35 54.51
C GLN A 7 -12.18 -54.32 53.78
N ARG A 8 -12.83 -54.52 52.63
CA ARG A 8 -13.78 -55.53 52.07
C ARG A 8 -15.22 -55.44 52.62
N LYS A 9 -16.18 -55.42 51.66
CA LYS A 9 -17.60 -55.87 51.71
C LYS A 9 -18.61 -54.91 52.39
N SER A 10 -19.91 -54.82 52.04
CA SER A 10 -20.76 -55.41 50.97
C SER A 10 -22.22 -54.93 51.17
N THR A 11 -22.98 -54.77 50.07
CA THR A 11 -24.42 -55.09 49.83
C THR A 11 -25.55 -54.67 50.80
N ALA A 12 -26.59 -54.03 50.26
CA ALA A 12 -28.05 -54.31 50.43
C ALA A 12 -28.84 -53.14 49.78
N MET A 13 -29.50 -53.27 48.62
CA MET A 13 -30.90 -53.68 48.41
C MET A 13 -31.85 -53.41 49.57
N LEU A 14 -32.79 -52.47 49.38
CA LEU A 14 -34.18 -52.54 49.81
C LEU A 14 -35.05 -51.56 48.97
N ASP A 15 -36.23 -52.07 48.65
CA ASP A 15 -37.33 -51.61 47.81
C ASP A 15 -38.31 -50.71 48.62
N SER A 16 -39.07 -49.81 47.98
CA SER A 16 -40.41 -49.34 48.41
C SER A 16 -40.91 -48.11 47.61
N ASP A 17 -41.79 -48.38 46.64
CA ASP A 17 -43.08 -47.76 46.26
C ASP A 17 -43.34 -46.22 46.27
N ASP A 18 -43.68 -45.76 45.06
CA ASP A 18 -44.86 -44.98 44.63
C ASP A 18 -45.47 -43.89 45.54
N THR A 19 -45.41 -42.65 45.04
CA THR A 19 -46.57 -41.73 45.05
C THR A 19 -46.57 -40.84 43.81
N ASP A 20 -47.68 -40.91 43.07
CA ASP A 20 -48.06 -40.06 41.94
C ASP A 20 -47.89 -38.55 42.19
N SER A 21 -47.44 -37.82 41.16
CA SER A 21 -48.01 -36.51 40.82
C SER A 21 -47.76 -36.16 39.36
N VAL A 22 -48.88 -35.86 38.71
CA VAL A 22 -49.11 -35.48 37.32
C VAL A 22 -48.62 -34.06 36.99
N GLU A 23 -48.61 -33.75 35.68
CA GLU A 23 -48.43 -32.45 35.00
C GLU A 23 -46.98 -32.06 34.66
N SER A 24 -46.59 -31.75 33.42
CA SER A 24 -47.30 -31.62 32.14
C SER A 24 -46.29 -31.82 31.01
N SER A 25 -46.75 -32.49 29.95
CA SER A 25 -46.09 -32.51 28.65
C SER A 25 -46.19 -31.12 28.01
N SER A 26 -45.06 -30.43 27.85
CA SER A 26 -44.89 -29.46 26.76
C SER A 26 -43.58 -29.75 26.04
N THR A 27 -43.70 -30.41 24.89
CA THR A 27 -42.74 -30.34 23.80
C THR A 27 -42.70 -28.91 23.30
N VAL A 28 -41.89 -28.06 23.94
CA VAL A 28 -41.33 -26.89 23.29
C VAL A 28 -40.06 -27.36 22.59
N GLN A 29 -40.26 -27.61 21.30
CA GLN A 29 -39.28 -27.58 20.23
C GLN A 29 -38.06 -26.76 20.67
N SER A 30 -36.94 -27.45 20.87
CA SER A 30 -35.64 -26.79 20.92
C SER A 30 -35.48 -26.13 19.56
N ASP A 31 -35.78 -24.84 19.51
CA ASP A 31 -35.17 -23.96 18.53
C ASP A 31 -33.66 -24.05 18.78
N ASN A 32 -33.05 -25.04 18.13
CA ASN A 32 -31.66 -24.98 17.76
C ASN A 32 -31.54 -23.73 16.88
N MET A 33 -31.35 -22.57 17.52
CA MET A 33 -30.66 -21.45 16.91
C MET A 33 -29.32 -22.01 16.46
N VAL A 34 -29.27 -22.43 15.20
CA VAL A 34 -28.03 -22.49 14.44
C VAL A 34 -27.63 -21.03 14.27
N VAL A 35 -27.10 -20.41 15.34
CA VAL A 35 -26.26 -19.23 15.18
C VAL A 35 -25.20 -19.70 14.20
N SER A 36 -25.20 -19.11 13.02
CA SER A 36 -24.27 -19.50 11.98
C SER A 36 -22.86 -19.37 12.57
N SER A 37 -21.97 -20.33 12.29
CA SER A 37 -20.61 -20.30 12.83
C SER A 37 -19.90 -18.98 12.50
N ASP A 38 -20.32 -18.31 11.43
CA ASP A 38 -19.83 -17.00 11.01
C ASP A 38 -20.36 -15.86 11.92
N GLU A 39 -21.65 -15.86 12.32
CA GLU A 39 -22.20 -14.90 13.28
C GLU A 39 -21.55 -15.01 14.67
N GLN A 40 -21.31 -16.25 15.12
CA GLN A 40 -20.65 -16.47 16.42
C GLN A 40 -19.18 -16.01 16.40
N VAL A 41 -18.47 -16.22 15.29
CA VAL A 41 -17.10 -15.72 15.10
C VAL A 41 -17.08 -14.19 14.99
N GLN A 42 -18.07 -13.58 14.34
CA GLN A 42 -18.16 -12.13 14.23
C GLN A 42 -18.43 -11.47 15.59
N PHE A 43 -19.36 -12.01 16.37
CA PHE A 43 -19.63 -11.53 17.74
C PHE A 43 -18.40 -11.65 18.64
N ILE A 44 -17.63 -12.75 18.54
CA ILE A 44 -16.37 -12.90 19.27
C ILE A 44 -15.37 -11.82 18.86
N LYS A 45 -15.23 -11.52 17.56
CA LYS A 45 -14.34 -10.45 17.08
C LYS A 45 -14.75 -9.07 17.57
N GLU A 46 -16.05 -8.73 17.51
CA GLU A 46 -16.56 -7.46 18.03
C GLU A 46 -16.28 -7.34 19.55
N SER A 47 -16.50 -8.43 20.30
CA SER A 47 -16.18 -8.46 21.74
C SER A 47 -14.69 -8.30 22.04
N VAL A 48 -13.80 -8.77 21.16
CA VAL A 48 -12.34 -8.61 21.29
C VAL A 48 -11.92 -7.18 20.99
N LEU A 49 -12.50 -6.55 19.97
CA LEU A 49 -12.23 -5.15 19.65
C LEU A 49 -12.68 -4.22 20.77
N ASP A 50 -13.81 -4.53 21.40
CA ASP A 50 -14.31 -3.79 22.57
C ASP A 50 -13.35 -3.86 23.75
N GLN A 51 -12.87 -5.07 24.06
CA GLN A 51 -11.84 -5.26 25.10
C GLN A 51 -10.54 -4.53 24.75
N CYS A 52 -10.16 -4.51 23.47
CA CYS A 52 -8.98 -3.77 23.03
C CYS A 52 -9.17 -2.27 23.20
N LEU A 53 -10.35 -1.73 22.87
CA LEU A 53 -10.67 -0.32 23.04
C LEU A 53 -10.62 0.09 24.52
N ASP A 54 -11.19 -0.73 25.41
CA ASP A 54 -11.10 -0.52 26.86
C ASP A 54 -9.64 -0.53 27.34
N ALA A 55 -8.83 -1.46 26.83
CA ALA A 55 -7.41 -1.54 27.15
C ALA A 55 -6.58 -0.32 26.70
N LEU A 56 -7.08 0.52 25.79
CA LEU A 56 -6.43 1.79 25.43
C LEU A 56 -6.52 2.84 26.54
N TYR A 57 -7.45 2.71 27.48
CA TYR A 57 -7.56 3.59 28.65
C TYR A 57 -6.56 3.27 29.76
N GLU A 58 -5.91 2.11 29.68
CA GLU A 58 -4.96 1.66 30.71
C GLU A 58 -3.77 2.60 30.87
N LYS A 59 -3.31 2.77 32.12
CA LYS A 59 -2.17 3.65 32.43
C LYS A 59 -0.86 3.13 31.85
N ARG A 60 -0.72 1.81 31.73
CA ARG A 60 0.52 1.14 31.30
C ARG A 60 0.67 1.13 29.77
N GLY A 61 1.71 1.79 29.25
CA GLY A 61 1.98 1.87 27.80
C GLY A 61 2.10 0.51 27.11
N SER A 62 2.75 -0.47 27.73
CA SER A 62 2.87 -1.82 27.15
C SER A 62 1.53 -2.55 26.97
N THR A 63 0.51 -2.19 27.77
CA THR A 63 -0.85 -2.75 27.61
C THR A 63 -1.54 -2.09 26.42
N ARG A 64 -1.44 -0.76 26.31
CA ARG A 64 -1.96 -0.01 25.15
C ARG A 64 -1.29 -0.43 23.85
N GLU A 65 0.02 -0.65 23.84
CA GLU A 65 0.74 -1.16 22.66
C GLU A 65 0.21 -2.52 22.19
N LYS A 66 -0.11 -3.43 23.12
CA LYS A 66 -0.69 -4.73 22.77
C LYS A 66 -2.09 -4.58 22.20
N ALA A 67 -2.91 -3.73 22.81
CA ALA A 67 -4.26 -3.44 22.34
C ALA A 67 -4.24 -2.86 20.92
N LEU A 68 -3.38 -1.87 20.64
CA LEU A 68 -3.21 -1.31 19.29
C LEU A 68 -2.79 -2.38 18.28
N ALA A 69 -1.85 -3.26 18.64
CA ALA A 69 -1.43 -4.35 17.75
C ALA A 69 -2.59 -5.33 17.44
N SER A 70 -3.40 -5.68 18.44
CA SER A 70 -4.59 -6.51 18.25
C SER A 70 -5.65 -5.83 17.36
N VAL A 71 -5.83 -4.52 17.50
CA VAL A 71 -6.71 -3.74 16.62
C VAL A 71 -6.22 -3.81 15.17
N ILE A 72 -4.92 -3.64 14.92
CA ILE A 72 -4.33 -3.75 13.57
C ILE A 72 -4.58 -5.14 12.97
N GLU A 73 -4.43 -6.21 13.77
CA GLU A 73 -4.69 -7.58 13.31
C GLU A 73 -6.16 -7.78 12.93
N ALA A 74 -7.09 -7.24 13.74
CA ALA A 74 -8.52 -7.31 13.47
C ALA A 74 -8.91 -6.58 12.16
N PHE A 75 -8.41 -5.35 11.98
CA PHE A 75 -8.65 -4.55 10.75
C PHE A 75 -8.04 -5.19 9.50
N ASN A 76 -6.88 -5.84 9.61
CA ASN A 76 -6.28 -6.56 8.47
C ASN A 76 -7.01 -7.87 8.13
N SER A 77 -7.68 -8.47 9.10
CA SER A 77 -8.38 -9.74 8.92
C SER A 77 -9.77 -9.56 8.33
N ASP A 78 -10.44 -8.44 8.62
CA ASP A 78 -11.81 -8.16 8.19
C ASP A 78 -12.12 -6.65 8.28
N LEU A 79 -12.94 -6.14 7.35
CA LEU A 79 -13.32 -4.73 7.35
C LEU A 79 -14.33 -4.49 8.48
N GLN A 80 -13.86 -3.90 9.57
CA GLN A 80 -14.61 -3.71 10.83
C GLN A 80 -15.67 -2.60 10.74
N HIS A 81 -16.49 -2.56 9.68
CA HIS A 81 -17.42 -1.47 9.39
C HIS A 81 -18.38 -1.18 10.56
N GLU A 82 -19.03 -2.20 11.11
CA GLU A 82 -19.98 -2.04 12.23
C GLU A 82 -19.32 -1.45 13.49
N PHE A 83 -18.11 -1.90 13.81
CA PHE A 83 -17.35 -1.36 14.94
C PHE A 83 -16.94 0.09 14.70
N VAL A 84 -16.49 0.41 13.48
CA VAL A 84 -16.12 1.77 13.08
C VAL A 84 -17.32 2.69 13.17
N GLU A 85 -18.47 2.33 12.59
CA GLU A 85 -19.69 3.15 12.66
C GLU A 85 -20.10 3.51 14.10
N LYS A 86 -19.99 2.56 15.03
CA LYS A 86 -20.38 2.78 16.44
C LYS A 86 -19.32 3.53 17.25
N LYS A 87 -18.03 3.30 16.98
CA LYS A 87 -16.93 3.66 17.90
C LYS A 87 -15.79 4.45 17.27
N PHE A 88 -15.93 4.98 16.05
CA PHE A 88 -14.86 5.70 15.35
C PHE A 88 -14.26 6.82 16.21
N ALA A 89 -15.10 7.69 16.79
CA ALA A 89 -14.66 8.88 17.52
C ALA A 89 -13.86 8.51 18.77
N THR A 90 -14.31 7.46 19.48
CA THR A 90 -13.62 6.95 20.67
C THR A 90 -12.26 6.34 20.30
N LEU A 91 -12.21 5.52 19.24
CA LEU A 91 -10.96 4.92 18.78
C LEU A 91 -9.97 5.98 18.31
N LEU A 92 -10.43 6.94 17.49
CA LEU A 92 -9.62 8.05 17.00
C LEU A 92 -9.04 8.84 18.18
N HIS A 93 -9.88 9.25 19.13
CA HIS A 93 -9.44 9.98 20.31
C HIS A 93 -8.35 9.22 21.10
N GLN A 94 -8.53 7.91 21.30
CA GLN A 94 -7.54 7.10 21.99
C GLN A 94 -6.22 6.95 21.20
N CYS A 95 -6.29 6.81 19.89
CA CYS A 95 -5.10 6.76 19.04
C CYS A 95 -4.34 8.10 19.06
N LEU A 96 -5.06 9.23 18.93
CA LEU A 96 -4.46 10.57 19.02
C LEU A 96 -3.83 10.82 20.40
N SER A 97 -4.47 10.33 21.47
CA SER A 97 -3.86 10.37 22.81
C SER A 97 -2.56 9.57 22.84
N SER A 98 -2.57 8.34 22.31
CA SER A 98 -1.41 7.44 22.26
C SER A 98 -0.27 8.01 21.42
N MET A 99 -0.59 8.77 20.36
CA MET A 99 0.41 9.50 19.58
C MET A 99 1.08 10.64 20.36
N LYS A 100 0.32 11.38 21.18
CA LYS A 100 0.82 12.53 21.94
C LYS A 100 1.68 12.14 23.16
N ARG A 101 1.29 11.08 23.88
CA ARG A 101 1.94 10.65 25.15
C ARG A 101 2.70 9.33 25.08
N GLY A 102 2.56 8.56 24.01
CA GLY A 102 3.08 7.21 23.91
C GLY A 102 4.57 7.12 23.63
N SER A 103 5.11 5.90 23.77
CA SER A 103 6.44 5.53 23.27
C SER A 103 6.49 5.64 21.75
N GLY A 104 7.67 5.66 21.11
CA GLY A 104 7.74 5.67 19.64
C GLY A 104 7.06 4.47 18.99
N LYS A 105 7.09 3.30 19.65
CA LYS A 105 6.36 2.10 19.22
C LYS A 105 4.85 2.27 19.36
N GLU A 106 4.38 2.83 20.48
CA GLU A 106 2.97 3.14 20.69
C GLU A 106 2.46 4.17 19.66
N THR A 107 3.23 5.23 19.40
CA THR A 107 2.94 6.22 18.36
C THR A 107 2.88 5.57 16.97
N ALA A 108 3.81 4.68 16.66
CA ALA A 108 3.84 3.98 15.38
C ALA A 108 2.60 3.11 15.17
N LEU A 109 2.19 2.35 16.18
CA LEU A 109 0.99 1.51 16.13
C LEU A 109 -0.28 2.37 16.05
N ALA A 110 -0.37 3.43 16.83
CA ALA A 110 -1.53 4.34 16.81
C ALA A 110 -1.69 5.04 15.45
N ALA A 111 -0.59 5.48 14.84
CA ALA A 111 -0.60 6.06 13.49
C ALA A 111 -1.11 5.05 12.44
N HIS A 112 -0.70 3.79 12.55
CA HIS A 112 -1.17 2.74 11.66
C HIS A 112 -2.67 2.45 11.84
N VAL A 113 -3.16 2.38 13.08
CA VAL A 113 -4.60 2.23 13.38
C VAL A 113 -5.42 3.38 12.80
N ILE A 114 -4.94 4.63 12.90
CA ILE A 114 -5.65 5.79 12.32
C ILE A 114 -5.76 5.69 10.81
N GLY A 115 -4.70 5.24 10.12
CA GLY A 115 -4.77 5.06 8.67
C GLY A 115 -5.71 3.91 8.26
N LEU A 116 -5.72 2.80 9.00
CA LEU A 116 -6.68 1.70 8.79
C LEU A 116 -8.12 2.14 9.08
N LEU A 117 -8.32 2.96 10.11
CA LEU A 117 -9.61 3.57 10.43
C LEU A 117 -10.10 4.43 9.26
N ALA A 118 -9.27 5.32 8.73
CA ALA A 118 -9.62 6.14 7.57
C ALA A 118 -10.00 5.28 6.35
N LEU A 119 -9.18 4.27 6.01
CA LEU A 119 -9.47 3.37 4.88
C LEU A 119 -10.76 2.56 5.07
N THR A 120 -11.13 2.23 6.30
CA THR A 120 -12.34 1.45 6.61
C THR A 120 -13.59 2.32 6.63
N THR A 121 -13.47 3.57 7.12
CA THR A 121 -14.56 4.56 7.09
C THR A 121 -14.93 4.94 5.66
N GLY A 122 -13.95 5.04 4.76
CA GLY A 122 -14.16 5.52 3.40
C GLY A 122 -14.34 7.06 3.33
N PRO A 123 -14.48 7.61 2.12
CA PRO A 123 -14.60 9.06 1.91
C PRO A 123 -15.91 9.60 2.50
N GLY A 124 -15.86 10.80 3.09
CA GLY A 124 -17.01 11.45 3.72
C GLY A 124 -16.65 12.28 4.96
N GLU A 125 -17.66 12.77 5.68
CA GLU A 125 -17.50 13.68 6.83
C GLU A 125 -16.58 13.08 7.93
N ASN A 126 -16.74 11.79 8.22
CA ASN A 126 -15.91 11.10 9.22
C ASN A 126 -14.43 11.05 8.81
N ALA A 127 -14.12 10.89 7.52
CA ALA A 127 -12.74 10.90 7.04
C ALA A 127 -12.12 12.29 7.08
N GLN A 128 -12.89 13.34 6.78
CA GLN A 128 -12.48 14.73 6.95
C GLN A 128 -12.18 15.05 8.42
N GLU A 129 -13.01 14.57 9.35
CA GLU A 129 -12.76 14.72 10.79
C GLU A 129 -11.46 14.01 11.20
N ILE A 130 -11.26 12.76 10.76
CA ILE A 130 -10.01 12.03 11.00
C ILE A 130 -8.80 12.81 10.50
N LEU A 131 -8.85 13.36 9.27
CA LEU A 131 -7.78 14.16 8.71
C LEU A 131 -7.50 15.40 9.58
N LYS A 132 -8.53 16.20 9.84
CA LYS A 132 -8.45 17.46 10.59
C LYS A 132 -7.84 17.27 11.97
N ASP A 133 -8.28 16.25 12.70
CA ASP A 133 -7.83 16.00 14.07
C ASP A 133 -6.46 15.32 14.13
N SER A 134 -6.06 14.60 13.08
CA SER A 134 -4.77 13.88 13.03
C SER A 134 -3.60 14.74 12.53
N VAL A 135 -3.84 15.74 11.68
CA VAL A 135 -2.76 16.55 11.06
C VAL A 135 -1.84 17.21 12.10
N SER A 136 -2.40 17.82 13.15
CA SER A 136 -1.61 18.52 14.17
C SER A 136 -0.74 17.55 15.00
N PRO A 137 -1.29 16.48 15.61
CA PRO A 137 -0.51 15.47 16.32
C PRO A 137 0.55 14.79 15.46
N ILE A 138 0.23 14.49 14.19
CA ILE A 138 1.21 13.92 13.25
C ILE A 138 2.34 14.92 12.97
N SER A 139 2.02 16.17 12.65
CA SER A 139 3.01 17.22 12.38
C SER A 139 3.98 17.41 13.54
N ASP A 140 3.47 17.43 14.78
CA ASP A 140 4.32 17.58 15.96
C ASP A 140 5.17 16.33 16.25
N GLY A 141 4.61 15.13 16.01
CA GLY A 141 5.34 13.87 16.07
C GLY A 141 6.49 13.80 15.05
N LEU A 142 6.30 14.36 13.85
CA LEU A 142 7.29 14.45 12.78
C LEU A 142 8.40 15.48 13.06
N LYS A 143 8.09 16.58 13.74
CA LYS A 143 9.08 17.58 14.20
C LYS A 143 9.94 17.03 15.34
N SER A 144 9.35 16.19 16.20
CA SER A 144 10.02 15.50 17.30
C SER A 144 10.96 14.39 16.77
N ARG A 145 12.13 14.78 16.23
CA ARG A 145 13.15 13.88 15.66
C ARG A 145 13.93 13.05 16.70
N SER A 146 13.44 12.95 17.93
CA SER A 146 14.09 12.19 19.01
C SER A 146 14.03 10.68 18.78
N ASP A 147 12.98 10.19 18.09
CA ASP A 147 12.80 8.79 17.76
C ASP A 147 12.53 8.65 16.26
N THR A 148 13.44 7.99 15.55
CA THR A 148 13.34 7.80 14.10
C THR A 148 12.39 6.66 13.73
N SER A 149 12.06 5.77 14.67
CA SER A 149 11.20 4.60 14.42
C SER A 149 9.74 4.98 14.16
N LYS A 150 9.27 6.07 14.77
CA LYS A 150 7.89 6.58 14.59
C LYS A 150 7.70 7.43 13.32
N ILE A 151 8.77 7.94 12.72
CA ILE A 151 8.67 8.93 11.63
C ILE A 151 7.99 8.33 10.39
N ARG A 152 8.39 7.12 9.99
CA ARG A 152 7.81 6.45 8.82
C ARG A 152 6.31 6.12 8.99
N PRO A 153 5.87 5.48 10.10
CA PRO A 153 4.45 5.27 10.35
C PRO A 153 3.63 6.57 10.38
N LEU A 154 4.18 7.66 10.91
CA LEU A 154 3.53 8.97 10.91
C LEU A 154 3.39 9.56 9.51
N LEU A 155 4.42 9.41 8.67
CA LEU A 155 4.40 9.81 7.26
C LEU A 155 3.34 9.05 6.48
N GLU A 156 3.33 7.73 6.62
CA GLU A 156 2.37 6.85 5.96
C GLU A 156 0.94 7.15 6.44
N CYS A 157 0.75 7.33 7.75
CA CYS A 157 -0.53 7.74 8.32
C CYS A 157 -1.04 9.05 7.72
N LEU A 158 -0.22 10.11 7.70
CA LEU A 158 -0.60 11.39 7.11
C LEU A 158 -1.02 11.23 5.64
N ALA A 159 -0.22 10.48 4.88
CA ALA A 159 -0.50 10.24 3.47
C ALA A 159 -1.84 9.51 3.27
N ILE A 160 -2.13 8.48 4.07
CA ILE A 160 -3.39 7.73 4.00
C ILE A 160 -4.59 8.58 4.42
N VAL A 161 -4.52 9.28 5.56
CA VAL A 161 -5.68 10.08 6.02
C VAL A 161 -5.99 11.23 5.06
N THR A 162 -4.97 11.84 4.45
CA THR A 162 -5.16 12.86 3.42
C THR A 162 -5.69 12.26 2.12
N PHE A 163 -5.25 11.05 1.75
CA PHE A 163 -5.77 10.37 0.56
C PHE A 163 -7.27 10.06 0.67
N VAL A 164 -7.76 9.70 1.86
CA VAL A 164 -9.18 9.35 2.06
C VAL A 164 -10.06 10.57 2.37
N GLY A 165 -9.56 11.49 3.21
CA GLY A 165 -10.35 12.62 3.73
C GLY A 165 -10.03 13.98 3.12
N GLY A 166 -9.05 14.07 2.23
CA GLY A 166 -8.66 15.33 1.60
C GLY A 166 -9.47 15.61 0.34
N ASP A 167 -10.60 16.30 0.51
CA ASP A 167 -11.48 16.65 -0.62
C ASP A 167 -11.03 17.96 -1.30
N GLU A 168 -10.45 18.87 -0.53
CA GLU A 168 -9.98 20.16 -1.03
C GLU A 168 -8.49 20.12 -1.41
N PRO A 169 -8.09 20.72 -2.55
CA PRO A 169 -6.70 20.75 -2.98
C PRO A 169 -5.78 21.44 -1.95
N GLU A 170 -6.32 22.39 -1.18
CA GLU A 170 -5.58 23.11 -0.14
C GLU A 170 -5.15 22.18 1.02
N GLU A 171 -6.00 21.20 1.39
CA GLU A 171 -5.73 20.23 2.45
C GLU A 171 -4.66 19.23 2.03
N ILE A 172 -4.73 18.77 0.77
CA ILE A 172 -3.72 17.92 0.15
C ILE A 172 -2.39 18.66 0.10
N GLU A 173 -2.38 19.90 -0.40
CA GLU A 173 -1.17 20.71 -0.50
C GLU A 173 -0.54 20.96 0.87
N LYS A 174 -1.35 21.29 1.89
CA LYS A 174 -0.87 21.47 3.27
C LYS A 174 -0.18 20.21 3.81
N SER A 175 -0.74 19.03 3.56
CA SER A 175 -0.18 17.75 3.98
C SER A 175 1.12 17.43 3.22
N MET A 176 1.15 17.68 1.90
CA MET A 176 2.35 17.58 1.09
C MET A 176 3.46 18.54 1.56
N GLN A 177 3.11 19.76 1.96
CA GLN A 177 4.06 20.72 2.53
C GLN A 177 4.64 20.20 3.85
N ILE A 178 3.82 19.63 4.75
CA ILE A 178 4.30 19.02 6.01
C ILE A 178 5.31 17.90 5.72
N ILE A 179 5.01 17.01 4.77
CA ILE A 179 5.91 15.94 4.34
C ILE A 179 7.21 16.52 3.76
N TRP A 180 7.11 17.55 2.91
CA TRP A 180 8.25 18.21 2.28
C TRP A 180 9.21 18.87 3.28
N GLN A 181 8.69 19.43 4.37
CA GLN A 181 9.50 20.07 5.42
C GLN A 181 10.47 19.10 6.13
N LEU A 182 10.28 17.78 5.99
CA LEU A 182 11.20 16.79 6.58
C LEU A 182 12.54 16.72 5.85
N VAL A 183 12.53 16.92 4.54
CA VAL A 183 13.74 16.93 3.70
C VAL A 183 14.24 18.36 3.44
N HIS A 184 13.32 19.34 3.44
CA HIS A 184 13.62 20.76 3.27
C HIS A 184 12.98 21.60 4.38
N PRO A 185 13.55 21.58 5.61
CA PRO A 185 13.06 22.42 6.67
C PRO A 185 13.22 23.90 6.28
N LYS A 186 12.14 24.68 6.39
CA LYS A 186 12.18 26.15 6.36
C LYS A 186 13.20 26.58 7.42
N LEU A 187 14.33 27.16 6.98
CA LEU A 187 15.39 27.62 7.87
C LEU A 187 14.82 28.62 8.88
N GLY A 188 14.52 28.14 10.08
CA GLY A 188 14.13 28.93 11.25
C GLY A 188 14.98 28.51 12.43
N SER A 189 15.86 29.41 12.86
CA SER A 189 16.66 29.40 14.10
C SER A 189 17.46 28.11 14.46
N ASN A 190 18.78 28.20 14.29
CA ASN A 190 19.85 27.56 15.08
C ASN A 190 19.86 26.03 15.33
N VAL A 191 19.07 25.21 14.65
CA VAL A 191 19.21 23.75 14.73
C VAL A 191 20.03 23.24 13.54
N VAL A 192 21.18 22.63 13.82
CA VAL A 192 21.99 21.92 12.80
C VAL A 192 21.08 20.88 12.13
N PRO A 193 20.85 20.94 10.81
CA PRO A 193 20.03 19.95 10.13
C PRO A 193 20.72 18.58 10.23
N LEU A 194 20.19 17.68 11.05
CA LEU A 194 20.62 16.28 11.03
C LEU A 194 20.27 15.72 9.64
N LYS A 195 21.31 15.30 8.90
CA LYS A 195 21.16 14.73 7.55
C LYS A 195 20.16 13.57 7.60
N PRO A 196 19.02 13.64 6.90
CA PRO A 196 18.03 12.57 6.92
C PRO A 196 18.64 11.27 6.38
N SER A 197 18.27 10.14 6.97
CA SER A 197 18.73 8.83 6.50
C SER A 197 18.18 8.55 5.10
N PRO A 198 18.88 7.77 4.25
CA PRO A 198 18.38 7.44 2.92
C PRO A 198 16.99 6.79 2.93
N ALA A 199 16.73 5.89 3.89
CA ALA A 199 15.42 5.28 4.08
C ALA A 199 14.31 6.30 4.38
N LEU A 200 14.61 7.33 5.18
CA LEU A 200 13.67 8.41 5.45
C LEU A 200 13.41 9.25 4.20
N ILE A 201 14.45 9.59 3.43
CA ILE A 201 14.28 10.33 2.17
C ILE A 201 13.37 9.55 1.22
N ALA A 202 13.64 8.25 1.01
CA ALA A 202 12.81 7.41 0.15
C ALA A 202 11.35 7.37 0.61
N ALA A 203 11.09 7.25 1.92
CA ALA A 203 9.74 7.25 2.48
C ALA A 203 9.03 8.60 2.29
N VAL A 204 9.73 9.73 2.51
CA VAL A 204 9.21 11.08 2.30
C VAL A 204 8.82 11.29 0.84
N VAL A 205 9.71 10.91 -0.10
CA VAL A 205 9.45 11.04 -1.53
C VAL A 205 8.25 10.17 -1.93
N SER A 206 8.20 8.92 -1.46
CA SER A 206 7.10 7.99 -1.78
C SER A 206 5.74 8.50 -1.27
N ALA A 207 5.69 8.99 -0.02
CA ALA A 207 4.47 9.54 0.57
C ALA A 207 4.02 10.84 -0.12
N TRP A 208 4.98 11.70 -0.49
CA TRP A 208 4.70 12.92 -1.23
C TRP A 208 4.17 12.61 -2.64
N SER A 209 4.78 11.65 -3.35
CA SER A 209 4.32 11.20 -4.66
C SER A 209 2.94 10.55 -4.60
N PHE A 210 2.67 9.76 -3.56
CA PHE A 210 1.35 9.19 -3.33
C PHE A 210 0.27 10.27 -3.20
N LEU A 211 0.50 11.34 -2.41
CA LEU A 211 -0.46 12.45 -2.34
C LEU A 211 -0.57 13.22 -3.65
N LEU A 212 0.51 13.35 -4.42
CA LEU A 212 0.43 13.99 -5.73
C LEU A 212 -0.53 13.25 -6.68
N THR A 213 -0.69 11.92 -6.53
CA THR A 213 -1.62 11.12 -7.35
C THR A 213 -3.09 11.54 -7.20
N THR A 214 -3.48 12.18 -6.09
CA THR A 214 -4.86 12.60 -5.83
C THR A 214 -5.17 14.02 -6.32
N MET A 215 -4.17 14.79 -6.74
CA MET A 215 -4.38 16.15 -7.23
C MET A 215 -4.95 16.16 -8.66
N ASP A 216 -5.94 17.02 -8.93
CA ASP A 216 -6.46 17.19 -10.30
C ASP A 216 -5.36 17.72 -11.24
N LYS A 217 -5.18 17.07 -12.39
CA LYS A 217 -4.29 17.45 -13.51
C LYS A 217 -4.52 18.89 -14.00
N ARG A 218 -5.63 19.54 -13.61
CA ARG A 218 -6.01 20.90 -14.00
C ARG A 218 -5.64 22.01 -13.01
N THR A 219 -5.37 21.70 -11.74
CA THR A 219 -5.12 22.72 -10.69
C THR A 219 -3.64 23.03 -10.47
N LEU A 220 -2.74 22.30 -11.14
CA LEU A 220 -1.31 22.35 -10.85
C LEU A 220 -0.61 23.46 -11.64
N ASN A 221 0.04 24.37 -10.91
CA ASN A 221 0.94 25.36 -11.48
C ASN A 221 2.33 24.73 -11.68
N PRO A 222 2.89 24.67 -12.90
CA PRO A 222 4.23 24.15 -13.14
C PRO A 222 5.34 24.76 -12.26
N LYS A 223 5.15 26.01 -11.82
CA LYS A 223 6.09 26.73 -10.96
C LYS A 223 6.15 26.20 -9.53
N SER A 224 5.08 25.59 -9.00
CA SER A 224 5.08 25.06 -7.64
C SER A 224 6.00 23.84 -7.49
N TRP A 225 6.19 23.08 -8.57
CA TRP A 225 6.94 21.82 -8.54
C TRP A 225 8.36 21.90 -9.10
N GLN A 226 8.76 23.04 -9.67
CA GLN A 226 10.12 23.20 -10.24
C GLN A 226 11.22 22.93 -9.19
N GLN A 227 11.01 23.38 -7.95
CA GLN A 227 11.93 23.11 -6.84
C GLN A 227 11.99 21.61 -6.51
N SER A 228 10.84 20.93 -6.50
CA SER A 228 10.76 19.49 -6.26
C SER A 228 11.43 18.68 -7.38
N ILE A 229 11.21 19.04 -8.65
CA ILE A 229 11.85 18.40 -9.81
C ILE A 229 13.36 18.54 -9.73
N SER A 230 13.86 19.75 -9.43
CA SER A 230 15.29 19.99 -9.27
C SER A 230 15.86 19.14 -8.13
N TYR A 231 15.15 19.06 -7.00
CA TYR A 231 15.60 18.25 -5.87
C TYR A 231 15.62 16.76 -6.21
N PHE A 232 14.55 16.21 -6.79
CA PHE A 232 14.50 14.80 -7.19
C PHE A 232 15.58 14.45 -8.22
N SER A 233 15.91 15.34 -9.15
CA SER A 233 17.06 15.16 -10.04
C SER A 233 18.39 15.02 -9.28
N THR A 234 18.58 15.74 -8.16
CA THR A 234 19.78 15.56 -7.31
C THR A 234 19.77 14.27 -6.50
N LEU A 235 18.60 13.66 -6.29
CA LEU A 235 18.47 12.39 -5.60
C LEU A 235 18.83 11.19 -6.49
N LEU A 236 18.66 11.32 -7.81
CA LEU A 236 19.10 10.30 -8.77
C LEU A 236 20.62 10.05 -8.74
N ASP A 237 21.40 11.06 -8.36
CA ASP A 237 22.87 10.99 -8.25
C ASP A 237 23.36 10.40 -6.90
N LYS A 238 22.46 10.06 -5.96
CA LYS A 238 22.84 9.51 -4.63
C LYS A 238 23.21 8.05 -4.71
N ASP A 239 23.97 7.51 -3.75
CA ASP A 239 24.36 6.08 -3.77
C ASP A 239 23.24 5.11 -3.39
N ASP A 240 22.22 5.58 -2.68
CA ASP A 240 21.15 4.74 -2.15
C ASP A 240 20.09 4.42 -3.21
N ARG A 241 19.86 3.13 -3.45
CA ARG A 241 18.93 2.67 -4.49
C ARG A 241 17.47 3.01 -4.21
N ALA A 242 17.03 2.90 -2.96
CA ALA A 242 15.66 3.19 -2.61
C ALA A 242 15.35 4.68 -2.81
N VAL A 243 16.33 5.55 -2.50
CA VAL A 243 16.25 6.99 -2.80
C VAL A 243 16.17 7.24 -4.30
N ARG A 244 17.03 6.59 -5.11
CA ARG A 244 17.00 6.72 -6.58
C ARG A 244 15.65 6.29 -7.16
N ILE A 245 15.15 5.11 -6.76
CA ILE A 245 13.89 4.56 -7.26
C ILE A 245 12.73 5.50 -6.91
N ALA A 246 12.60 5.90 -5.64
CA ALA A 246 11.52 6.80 -5.22
C ALA A 246 11.58 8.16 -5.96
N ALA A 247 12.78 8.71 -6.17
CA ALA A 247 12.95 9.94 -6.94
C ALA A 247 12.59 9.77 -8.42
N GLY A 248 12.93 8.64 -9.03
CA GLY A 248 12.58 8.31 -10.40
C GLY A 248 11.06 8.20 -10.60
N GLU A 249 10.38 7.44 -9.73
CA GLU A 249 8.92 7.31 -9.72
C GLU A 249 8.23 8.67 -9.52
N ALA A 250 8.74 9.49 -8.60
CA ALA A 250 8.22 10.83 -8.37
C ALA A 250 8.33 11.73 -9.61
N LEU A 251 9.47 11.68 -10.31
CA LEU A 251 9.69 12.43 -11.54
C LEU A 251 8.76 11.94 -12.66
N ALA A 252 8.65 10.63 -12.85
CA ALA A 252 7.74 10.04 -13.83
C ALA A 252 6.29 10.49 -13.59
N LEU A 253 5.84 10.46 -12.33
CA LEU A 253 4.51 10.93 -11.93
C LEU A 253 4.30 12.42 -12.22
N ILE A 254 5.26 13.28 -11.91
CA ILE A 254 5.17 14.73 -12.19
C ILE A 254 4.99 14.96 -13.70
N PHE A 255 5.77 14.28 -14.53
CA PHE A 255 5.66 14.40 -15.98
C PHE A 255 4.35 13.82 -16.53
N GLU A 256 3.81 12.76 -15.92
CA GLU A 256 2.51 12.18 -16.26
C GLU A 256 1.35 13.13 -15.92
N ILE A 257 1.34 13.69 -14.71
CA ILE A 257 0.23 14.50 -14.21
C ILE A 257 0.19 15.89 -14.85
N GLY A 258 1.32 16.59 -14.91
CA GLY A 258 1.31 17.97 -15.40
C GLY A 258 1.32 18.07 -16.92
N ASN A 259 1.03 16.96 -17.62
CA ASN A 259 0.98 16.81 -19.07
C ASN A 259 2.31 17.22 -19.72
N LEU A 260 3.02 16.25 -20.32
CA LEU A 260 4.25 16.45 -21.11
C LEU A 260 4.12 17.53 -22.21
N GLU A 261 2.93 18.06 -22.46
CA GLU A 261 2.74 19.24 -23.30
C GLU A 261 2.55 20.54 -22.52
N LYS A 262 1.95 20.58 -21.32
CA LYS A 262 1.74 21.85 -20.58
C LYS A 262 3.01 22.35 -19.89
N PHE A 263 3.94 21.46 -19.53
CA PHE A 263 5.27 21.86 -19.07
C PHE A 263 6.18 22.37 -20.21
N PHE A 264 5.86 22.04 -21.46
CA PHE A 264 6.76 22.21 -22.61
C PHE A 264 6.20 23.16 -23.68
N SER A 265 4.89 23.32 -23.73
CA SER A 265 4.15 24.29 -24.54
C SER A 265 3.73 25.41 -23.60
N GLY A 266 4.43 26.53 -23.65
CA GLY A 266 3.90 27.75 -23.06
C GLY A 266 2.48 27.96 -23.58
N SER A 267 1.53 28.28 -22.69
CA SER A 267 0.13 28.59 -23.00
C SER A 267 0.03 29.34 -24.33
N LYS A 268 -0.26 28.62 -25.42
CA LYS A 268 -0.78 29.23 -26.64
C LYS A 268 -2.27 29.34 -26.42
N GLY A 269 -2.67 30.32 -25.62
CA GLY A 269 -4.00 30.89 -25.74
C GLY A 269 -4.19 31.42 -27.18
N PRO A 270 -5.43 31.50 -27.67
CA PRO A 270 -5.69 32.10 -28.97
C PRO A 270 -5.18 33.53 -28.91
N SER A 271 -4.34 33.89 -29.86
CA SER A 271 -3.76 35.22 -30.01
C SER A 271 -4.82 36.30 -29.85
N ASP A 272 -4.69 37.11 -28.80
CA ASP A 272 -5.02 38.52 -28.93
C ASP A 272 -4.00 39.35 -28.16
N GLY A 273 -3.49 40.38 -28.82
CA GLY A 273 -2.22 41.02 -28.50
C GLY A 273 -2.24 41.77 -27.18
N SER A 274 -1.18 41.60 -26.38
CA SER A 274 -0.49 42.72 -25.75
C SER A 274 0.83 42.25 -25.13
N ASP A 275 1.76 43.17 -25.14
CA ASP A 275 3.20 43.05 -24.99
C ASP A 275 3.63 42.75 -23.54
N ASN A 276 4.23 41.57 -23.29
CA ASN A 276 5.17 41.34 -22.17
C ASN A 276 5.98 40.03 -22.36
N GLY A 277 6.77 39.94 -23.43
CA GLY A 277 7.31 38.67 -23.96
C GLY A 277 8.73 38.25 -23.53
N GLY A 278 9.23 38.63 -22.34
CA GLY A 278 10.62 38.31 -21.93
C GLY A 278 10.80 37.05 -21.06
N THR A 279 9.78 36.66 -20.28
CA THR A 279 9.95 35.73 -19.16
C THR A 279 9.76 34.26 -19.54
N ASN A 280 8.99 33.95 -20.59
CA ASN A 280 8.59 32.56 -20.87
C ASN A 280 9.67 31.73 -21.61
N SER A 281 10.54 32.34 -22.42
CA SER A 281 11.51 31.58 -23.22
C SER A 281 12.65 30.98 -22.39
N ARG A 282 13.08 31.67 -21.33
CA ARG A 282 14.21 31.25 -20.49
C ARG A 282 13.81 30.12 -19.53
N ASP A 283 12.61 30.23 -18.96
CA ASP A 283 12.02 29.22 -18.09
C ASP A 283 11.75 27.92 -18.84
N ILE A 284 11.24 28.01 -20.08
CA ILE A 284 11.06 26.84 -20.97
C ILE A 284 12.40 26.17 -21.29
N ALA A 285 13.43 26.94 -21.63
CA ALA A 285 14.77 26.40 -21.89
C ALA A 285 15.38 25.73 -20.66
N GLN A 286 15.14 26.28 -19.46
CA GLN A 286 15.59 25.69 -18.20
C GLN A 286 14.88 24.36 -17.90
N ILE A 287 13.55 24.29 -18.11
CA ILE A 287 12.77 23.06 -17.91
C ILE A 287 13.19 21.98 -18.91
N GLN A 288 13.42 22.35 -20.18
CA GLN A 288 13.92 21.43 -21.20
C GLN A 288 15.33 20.93 -20.89
N GLY A 289 16.24 21.81 -20.44
CA GLY A 289 17.58 21.42 -20.00
C GLY A 289 17.55 20.47 -18.80
N LEU A 290 16.65 20.72 -17.84
CA LEU A 290 16.47 19.85 -16.68
C LEU A 290 15.89 18.48 -17.09
N ARG A 291 14.93 18.43 -18.03
CA ARG A 291 14.44 17.16 -18.59
C ARG A 291 15.57 16.38 -19.26
N ALA A 292 16.35 17.02 -20.14
CA ALA A 292 17.45 16.35 -20.84
C ALA A 292 18.46 15.76 -19.84
N LYS A 293 18.76 16.50 -18.76
CA LYS A 293 19.56 15.98 -17.65
C LYS A 293 18.93 14.75 -17.00
N ILE A 294 17.65 14.82 -16.64
CA ILE A 294 16.92 13.71 -16.00
C ILE A 294 16.89 12.48 -16.89
N VAL A 295 16.59 12.63 -18.18
CA VAL A 295 16.57 11.52 -19.16
C VAL A 295 17.93 10.84 -19.24
N ASN A 296 19.03 11.61 -19.27
CA ASN A 296 20.37 11.04 -19.26
C ASN A 296 20.67 10.29 -17.95
N GLN A 297 20.31 10.86 -16.79
CA GLN A 297 20.46 10.20 -15.49
C GLN A 297 19.68 8.87 -15.42
N VAL A 298 18.42 8.88 -15.87
CA VAL A 298 17.55 7.70 -15.94
C VAL A 298 18.16 6.65 -16.88
N ARG A 299 18.65 7.07 -18.05
CA ARG A 299 19.31 6.18 -19.01
C ARG A 299 20.52 5.50 -18.39
N ASP A 300 21.40 6.24 -17.72
CA ASP A 300 22.57 5.69 -17.04
C ASP A 300 22.18 4.67 -15.96
N LEU A 301 21.13 4.95 -15.19
CA LEU A 301 20.61 4.04 -14.15
C LEU A 301 19.92 2.80 -14.71
N SER A 302 19.34 2.88 -15.91
CA SER A 302 18.71 1.73 -16.59
C SER A 302 19.74 0.68 -17.04
N VAL A 303 20.98 1.10 -17.32
CA VAL A 303 22.08 0.23 -17.77
C VAL A 303 23.21 0.07 -16.75
N GLU A 304 23.05 0.62 -15.53
CA GLU A 304 24.10 0.68 -14.49
C GLU A 304 24.75 -0.68 -14.27
N ALA A 305 26.06 -0.79 -14.51
CA ALA A 305 26.81 -2.03 -14.35
C ALA A 305 26.82 -2.50 -12.88
N GLY A 306 26.79 -3.82 -12.67
CA GLY A 306 26.84 -4.38 -11.32
C GLY A 306 28.21 -4.16 -10.67
N GLY A 307 28.27 -3.27 -9.68
CA GLY A 307 29.46 -3.10 -8.85
C GLY A 307 29.75 -4.34 -7.98
N LYS A 308 31.02 -4.52 -7.59
CA LYS A 308 31.42 -5.54 -6.60
C LYS A 308 30.69 -5.26 -5.27
N GLY A 309 29.78 -6.14 -4.87
CA GLY A 309 29.04 -6.05 -3.60
C GLY A 309 27.56 -5.69 -3.72
N SER A 310 27.02 -5.46 -4.93
CA SER A 310 25.58 -5.29 -5.11
C SER A 310 24.86 -6.64 -5.18
N ALA A 311 23.78 -6.80 -4.40
CA ALA A 311 22.88 -7.94 -4.57
C ALA A 311 22.27 -7.91 -5.98
N LYS A 312 22.60 -8.91 -6.80
CA LYS A 312 22.21 -9.01 -8.21
C LYS A 312 20.71 -8.84 -8.46
N LYS A 313 19.87 -9.29 -7.52
CA LYS A 313 18.41 -9.16 -7.58
C LYS A 313 17.94 -7.71 -7.48
N ASP A 314 18.54 -6.95 -6.58
CA ASP A 314 18.13 -5.57 -6.29
C ASP A 314 18.55 -4.63 -7.42
N LEU A 315 19.72 -4.87 -8.02
CA LEU A 315 20.17 -4.16 -9.21
C LEU A 315 19.24 -4.40 -10.41
N ASN A 316 18.79 -5.64 -10.62
CA ASN A 316 17.85 -5.94 -11.70
C ASN A 316 16.51 -5.24 -11.49
N SER A 317 16.01 -5.17 -10.25
CA SER A 317 14.78 -4.43 -9.95
C SER A 317 14.93 -2.96 -10.28
N GLN A 318 16.04 -2.34 -9.86
CA GLN A 318 16.32 -0.94 -10.17
C GLN A 318 16.38 -0.70 -11.69
N ARG A 319 17.14 -1.50 -12.44
CA ARG A 319 17.25 -1.36 -13.90
C ARG A 319 15.90 -1.52 -14.60
N ASN A 320 15.06 -2.44 -14.14
CA ASN A 320 13.70 -2.60 -14.68
C ASN A 320 12.89 -1.34 -14.46
N THR A 321 12.83 -0.82 -13.23
CA THR A 321 12.11 0.42 -12.94
C THR A 321 12.62 1.59 -13.76
N PHE A 322 13.94 1.78 -13.88
CA PHE A 322 14.49 2.89 -14.68
C PHE A 322 14.32 2.71 -16.18
N ARG A 323 14.21 1.48 -16.69
CA ARG A 323 13.82 1.24 -18.08
C ARG A 323 12.36 1.61 -18.31
N ASP A 324 11.46 1.21 -17.41
CA ASP A 324 10.05 1.59 -17.51
C ASP A 324 9.88 3.13 -17.44
N ILE A 325 10.67 3.82 -16.59
CA ILE A 325 10.71 5.29 -16.54
C ILE A 325 11.26 5.87 -17.85
N LEU A 326 12.32 5.28 -18.40
CA LEU A 326 12.93 5.76 -19.65
C LEU A 326 11.93 5.65 -20.82
N ASP A 327 11.30 4.48 -20.97
CA ASP A 327 10.29 4.21 -21.99
C ASP A 327 9.12 5.21 -21.86
N PHE A 328 8.70 5.53 -20.63
CA PHE A 328 7.70 6.57 -20.39
C PHE A 328 8.18 7.98 -20.80
N LEU A 329 9.40 8.36 -20.44
CA LEU A 329 9.92 9.71 -20.71
C LEU A 329 10.28 9.95 -22.19
N GLU A 330 10.63 8.91 -22.93
CA GLU A 330 10.99 8.96 -24.35
C GLU A 330 9.78 8.73 -25.26
N ASP A 331 9.01 7.67 -24.98
CA ASP A 331 7.95 7.18 -25.88
C ASP A 331 6.53 7.38 -25.32
N GLY A 332 6.39 7.79 -24.06
CA GLY A 332 5.09 8.06 -23.43
C GLY A 332 4.34 6.82 -22.94
N TYR A 333 4.95 5.63 -23.01
CA TYR A 333 4.33 4.39 -22.54
C TYR A 333 4.50 4.25 -21.02
N GLY A 334 3.37 4.25 -20.29
CA GLY A 334 3.37 3.98 -18.85
C GLY A 334 3.68 2.51 -18.54
N PRO A 335 4.05 2.18 -17.28
CA PRO A 335 4.38 0.82 -16.88
C PRO A 335 3.12 -0.05 -16.84
N GLU A 336 3.05 -1.05 -17.72
CA GLU A 336 2.00 -2.07 -17.66
C GLU A 336 2.39 -3.16 -16.64
N THR A 337 1.69 -3.21 -15.50
CA THR A 337 1.93 -4.23 -14.48
C THR A 337 0.65 -5.01 -14.18
N THR A 338 0.76 -6.33 -14.08
CA THR A 338 -0.34 -7.21 -13.69
C THR A 338 -0.11 -7.76 -12.29
N THR A 339 -0.96 -7.36 -11.34
CA THR A 339 -0.95 -7.88 -9.96
C THR A 339 -2.13 -8.81 -9.74
N LYS A 340 -1.90 -10.01 -9.19
CA LYS A 340 -2.98 -10.94 -8.85
C LYS A 340 -3.50 -10.68 -7.45
N ILE A 341 -4.80 -10.43 -7.33
CA ILE A 341 -5.52 -10.11 -6.10
C ILE A 341 -6.73 -11.02 -6.01
N GLY A 342 -6.85 -11.82 -4.94
CA GLY A 342 -8.04 -12.66 -4.72
C GLY A 342 -8.34 -13.73 -5.79
N GLY A 343 -7.44 -13.95 -6.75
CA GLY A 343 -7.65 -14.83 -7.91
C GLY A 343 -7.91 -14.09 -9.22
N GLU A 344 -8.10 -12.77 -9.16
CA GLU A 344 -8.27 -11.88 -10.31
C GLU A 344 -7.00 -11.07 -10.57
N SER A 345 -6.88 -10.52 -11.76
CA SER A 345 -5.71 -9.74 -12.18
C SER A 345 -6.11 -8.27 -12.28
N LEU A 346 -5.50 -7.43 -11.45
CA LEU A 346 -5.52 -5.98 -11.61
C LEU A 346 -4.38 -5.59 -12.54
N ILE A 347 -4.69 -4.81 -13.58
CA ILE A 347 -3.72 -4.25 -14.51
C ILE A 347 -3.60 -2.76 -14.20
N THR A 348 -2.39 -2.29 -13.93
CA THR A 348 -2.08 -0.85 -13.86
C THR A 348 -1.37 -0.46 -15.14
N THR A 349 -1.71 0.71 -15.69
CA THR A 349 -1.13 1.22 -16.95
C THR A 349 -0.46 2.58 -16.80
N THR A 350 -0.67 3.25 -15.66
CA THR A 350 -0.13 4.59 -15.37
C THR A 350 0.77 4.57 -14.15
N TRP A 351 1.67 5.56 -14.05
CA TRP A 351 2.48 5.79 -12.85
C TRP A 351 1.61 6.13 -11.66
N CYS A 352 0.55 6.92 -11.87
CA CYS A 352 -0.45 7.24 -10.86
C CYS A 352 -1.01 5.97 -10.18
N GLU A 353 -1.59 5.06 -10.96
CA GLU A 353 -2.15 3.80 -10.46
C GLU A 353 -1.09 2.92 -9.79
N LEU A 354 0.11 2.82 -10.38
CA LEU A 354 1.19 1.98 -9.85
C LEU A 354 1.70 2.49 -8.50
N ILE A 355 1.87 3.81 -8.35
CA ILE A 355 2.31 4.44 -7.10
C ILE A 355 1.24 4.25 -6.01
N GLN A 356 -0.04 4.50 -6.34
CA GLN A 356 -1.15 4.25 -5.41
C GLN A 356 -1.18 2.79 -4.94
N LEU A 357 -1.10 1.85 -5.88
CA LEU A 357 -1.12 0.42 -5.60
C LEU A 357 0.03 0.00 -4.69
N ASN A 358 1.26 0.41 -5.00
CA ASN A 358 2.45 0.05 -4.23
C ASN A 358 2.42 0.65 -2.83
N PHE A 359 1.97 1.91 -2.70
CA PHE A 359 1.87 2.58 -1.41
C PHE A 359 0.81 1.91 -0.51
N LEU A 360 -0.39 1.68 -1.03
CA LEU A 360 -1.47 1.02 -0.29
C LEU A 360 -1.12 -0.43 0.06
N LYS A 361 -0.48 -1.17 -0.86
CA LYS A 361 0.01 -2.52 -0.59
C LYS A 361 1.07 -2.55 0.50
N HIS A 362 1.96 -1.56 0.53
CA HIS A 362 2.95 -1.44 1.58
C HIS A 362 2.32 -1.13 2.94
N PHE A 363 1.40 -0.16 2.97
CA PHE A 363 0.69 0.24 4.18
C PHE A 363 -0.18 -0.90 4.74
N LEU A 364 -1.03 -1.52 3.92
CA LEU A 364 -1.96 -2.57 4.36
C LEU A 364 -1.25 -3.91 4.65
N GLY A 365 -0.07 -4.15 4.05
CA GLY A 365 0.71 -5.36 4.28
C GLY A 365 -0.12 -6.64 4.08
N GLY A 366 -0.34 -7.38 5.17
CA GLY A 366 -1.12 -8.63 5.17
C GLY A 366 -2.62 -8.45 4.86
N GLY A 367 -3.20 -7.29 5.18
CA GLY A 367 -4.61 -7.00 4.92
C GLY A 367 -4.92 -6.52 3.50
N PHE A 368 -3.89 -6.26 2.68
CA PHE A 368 -4.06 -5.69 1.34
C PHE A 368 -5.04 -6.48 0.46
N ILE A 369 -4.94 -7.82 0.46
CA ILE A 369 -5.82 -8.67 -0.36
C ILE A 369 -7.27 -8.55 0.10
N LYS A 370 -7.52 -8.53 1.41
CA LYS A 370 -8.86 -8.45 1.99
C LYS A 370 -9.51 -7.11 1.69
N HIS A 371 -8.78 -6.01 1.91
CA HIS A 371 -9.24 -4.67 1.54
C HIS A 371 -9.55 -4.57 0.04
N MET A 372 -8.69 -5.06 -0.85
CA MET A 372 -8.97 -5.03 -2.29
C MET A 372 -10.15 -5.91 -2.74
N GLN A 373 -10.66 -6.80 -1.89
CA GLN A 373 -11.82 -7.65 -2.20
C GLN A 373 -13.14 -7.10 -1.68
N GLU A 374 -13.10 -6.22 -0.67
CA GLU A 374 -14.29 -5.84 0.09
C GLU A 374 -14.43 -4.33 0.27
N ASN A 375 -13.36 -3.56 0.11
CA ASN A 375 -13.35 -2.13 0.39
C ASN A 375 -13.79 -1.34 -0.85
N GLU A 376 -14.97 -0.73 -0.77
CA GLU A 376 -15.57 0.04 -1.88
C GLU A 376 -14.70 1.20 -2.34
N LEU A 377 -14.03 1.91 -1.42
CA LEU A 377 -13.09 2.98 -1.77
C LEU A 377 -11.96 2.46 -2.67
N LEU A 378 -11.36 1.31 -2.35
CA LEU A 378 -10.29 0.75 -3.19
C LEU A 378 -10.83 0.23 -4.54
N HIS A 379 -12.06 -0.27 -4.57
CA HIS A 379 -12.71 -0.65 -5.82
C HIS A 379 -12.91 0.55 -6.74
N ASP A 380 -13.33 1.69 -6.20
CA ASP A 380 -13.52 2.92 -6.95
C ASP A 380 -12.19 3.51 -7.42
N VAL A 381 -11.18 3.55 -6.54
CA VAL A 381 -9.84 4.06 -6.84
C VAL A 381 -9.18 3.30 -8.00
N PHE A 382 -9.27 1.96 -8.00
CA PHE A 382 -8.62 1.12 -9.01
C PHE A 382 -9.56 0.67 -10.14
N GLY A 383 -10.83 1.08 -10.14
CA GLY A 383 -11.85 0.51 -11.02
C GLY A 383 -11.96 -1.02 -10.90
N PHE A 384 -11.57 -1.58 -9.76
CA PHE A 384 -11.46 -3.01 -9.53
C PHE A 384 -12.76 -3.54 -8.95
N LYS A 385 -13.46 -4.38 -9.72
CA LYS A 385 -14.69 -5.03 -9.25
C LYS A 385 -14.40 -6.50 -8.95
N PRO A 386 -14.13 -6.87 -7.69
CA PRO A 386 -13.94 -8.26 -7.36
C PRO A 386 -15.21 -9.04 -7.70
N LYS A 387 -15.06 -10.21 -8.33
CA LYS A 387 -16.17 -11.16 -8.35
C LYS A 387 -16.46 -11.58 -6.91
N ILE A 388 -17.51 -11.01 -6.34
CA ILE A 388 -18.05 -11.42 -5.05
C ILE A 388 -18.20 -12.94 -5.11
N LYS A 389 -17.41 -13.65 -4.32
CA LYS A 389 -17.63 -15.08 -4.12
C LYS A 389 -18.90 -15.16 -3.31
N SER A 390 -20.03 -15.40 -3.98
CA SER A 390 -21.25 -15.85 -3.33
C SER A 390 -20.88 -16.89 -2.26
N PRO A 391 -21.45 -16.82 -1.03
CA PRO A 391 -21.14 -17.80 0.00
C PRO A 391 -21.49 -19.17 -0.56
N LYS A 392 -20.45 -19.97 -0.82
CA LYS A 392 -20.48 -21.36 -1.31
C LYS A 392 -21.46 -21.64 -2.45
N GLY A 393 -20.97 -21.52 -3.69
CA GLY A 393 -21.62 -22.19 -4.82
C GLY A 393 -21.01 -21.85 -6.16
N THR A 394 -20.13 -22.72 -6.67
CA THR A 394 -19.60 -22.69 -8.05
C THR A 394 -18.40 -21.79 -8.31
N GLU A 395 -17.37 -21.84 -7.45
CA GLU A 395 -16.03 -21.88 -8.05
C GLU A 395 -15.92 -23.23 -8.76
N ARG A 396 -15.93 -23.22 -10.10
CA ARG A 396 -15.47 -24.37 -10.88
C ARG A 396 -13.97 -24.49 -10.60
N ARG A 397 -13.62 -25.07 -9.45
CA ARG A 397 -12.27 -25.49 -9.11
C ARG A 397 -11.85 -26.37 -10.28
N ILE A 398 -10.90 -25.87 -11.06
CA ILE A 398 -10.25 -26.65 -12.12
C ILE A 398 -9.94 -28.01 -11.50
N THR A 399 -10.64 -29.04 -11.95
CA THR A 399 -10.58 -30.37 -11.38
C THR A 399 -9.13 -30.85 -11.43
N ALA A 400 -8.74 -31.79 -10.57
CA ALA A 400 -7.40 -32.37 -10.63
C ALA A 400 -7.08 -32.91 -12.04
N ALA A 401 -8.11 -33.38 -12.77
CA ALA A 401 -8.04 -33.74 -14.17
C ALA A 401 -7.72 -32.53 -15.09
N GLU A 402 -8.43 -31.41 -14.98
CA GLU A 402 -8.15 -30.21 -15.78
C GLU A 402 -6.79 -29.56 -15.42
N LYS A 403 -6.37 -29.56 -14.15
CA LYS A 403 -5.01 -29.12 -13.76
C LYS A 403 -3.96 -30.04 -14.39
N ARG A 404 -4.19 -31.35 -14.45
CA ARG A 404 -3.32 -32.29 -15.18
C ARG A 404 -3.38 -32.06 -16.69
N PHE A 405 -4.53 -31.67 -17.24
CA PHE A 405 -4.70 -31.47 -18.68
C PHE A 405 -4.08 -30.17 -19.19
N TYR A 406 -4.06 -29.11 -18.38
CA TYR A 406 -3.56 -27.78 -18.78
C TYR A 406 -2.23 -27.39 -18.15
N LYS A 407 -1.92 -27.83 -16.92
CA LYS A 407 -0.76 -27.36 -16.13
C LYS A 407 0.31 -28.44 -15.85
N SER A 408 0.09 -29.69 -16.27
CA SER A 408 1.10 -30.77 -16.18
C SER A 408 2.28 -30.52 -17.12
N PRO A 409 3.52 -30.91 -16.77
CA PRO A 409 4.66 -30.91 -17.70
C PRO A 409 4.39 -31.64 -19.04
N ASN A 410 3.51 -32.64 -19.03
CA ASN A 410 3.09 -33.41 -20.21
C ASN A 410 1.77 -32.93 -20.85
N SER A 411 1.23 -31.78 -20.44
CA SER A 411 -0.02 -31.24 -21.01
C SER A 411 0.10 -30.93 -22.49
N VAL A 412 -1.04 -30.99 -23.21
CA VAL A 412 -1.10 -30.62 -24.64
C VAL A 412 -0.60 -29.19 -24.85
N TYR A 413 -0.93 -28.28 -23.93
CA TYR A 413 -0.47 -26.90 -23.95
C TYR A 413 1.05 -26.77 -23.77
N ASN A 414 1.65 -27.49 -22.82
CA ASN A 414 3.12 -27.49 -22.64
C ASN A 414 3.85 -28.20 -23.78
N LYS A 415 3.25 -29.23 -24.40
CA LYS A 415 3.78 -29.86 -25.62
C LYS A 415 3.76 -28.89 -26.80
N ALA A 416 2.65 -28.19 -27.02
CA ALA A 416 2.53 -27.19 -28.07
C ALA A 416 3.52 -26.02 -27.87
N ARG A 417 3.64 -25.52 -26.63
CA ARG A 417 4.62 -24.49 -26.27
C ARG A 417 6.07 -24.96 -26.50
N THR A 418 6.39 -26.20 -26.09
CA THR A 418 7.73 -26.77 -26.30
C THR A 418 8.04 -26.94 -27.79
N GLN A 419 7.08 -27.39 -28.59
CA GLN A 419 7.23 -27.51 -30.05
C GLN A 419 7.46 -26.14 -30.70
N LEU A 420 6.70 -25.11 -30.29
CA LEU A 420 6.88 -23.74 -30.78
C LEU A 420 8.26 -23.18 -30.44
N LEU A 421 8.70 -23.36 -29.19
CA LEU A 421 10.02 -22.92 -28.74
C LEU A 421 11.15 -23.68 -29.45
N ASN A 422 11.00 -24.99 -29.70
CA ASN A 422 11.97 -25.74 -30.48
C ASN A 422 12.00 -25.28 -31.95
N LYS A 423 10.86 -24.97 -32.55
CA LYS A 423 10.79 -24.40 -33.90
C LYS A 423 11.50 -23.04 -33.97
N GLN A 424 11.28 -22.17 -32.97
CA GLN A 424 11.99 -20.88 -32.87
C GLN A 424 13.50 -21.07 -32.67
N ARG A 425 13.92 -22.06 -31.89
CA ARG A 425 15.34 -22.41 -31.72
C ARG A 425 15.97 -22.88 -33.03
N MET A 426 15.29 -23.72 -33.81
CA MET A 426 15.78 -24.13 -35.12
C MET A 426 15.92 -22.94 -36.07
N PHE A 427 14.91 -22.07 -36.16
CA PHE A 427 15.01 -20.86 -36.97
C PHE A 427 16.15 -19.92 -36.53
N SER A 428 16.45 -19.86 -35.23
CA SER A 428 17.61 -19.10 -34.72
C SER A 428 18.95 -19.77 -35.04
N GLN A 429 19.00 -21.11 -35.05
CA GLN A 429 20.18 -21.86 -35.43
C GLN A 429 20.44 -21.77 -36.94
N ASP A 430 19.39 -21.80 -37.78
CA ASP A 430 19.51 -21.60 -39.23
C ASP A 430 19.97 -20.18 -39.58
N ARG A 431 19.47 -19.15 -38.86
CA ARG A 431 19.98 -17.77 -39.00
C ARG A 431 21.43 -17.63 -38.57
N ASN A 432 21.86 -18.36 -37.54
CA ASN A 432 23.26 -18.35 -37.11
C ASN A 432 24.16 -19.18 -38.04
N ALA A 433 23.65 -20.27 -38.63
CA ALA A 433 24.37 -21.07 -39.62
C ALA A 433 24.62 -20.29 -40.92
N GLY A 434 23.63 -19.50 -41.38
CA GLY A 434 23.77 -18.59 -42.51
C GLY A 434 24.81 -17.48 -42.29
N HIS A 435 25.06 -17.10 -41.04
CA HIS A 435 26.11 -16.13 -40.67
C HIS A 435 27.53 -16.72 -40.71
N TYR A 436 27.69 -18.04 -40.59
CA TYR A 436 29.00 -18.71 -40.69
C TYR A 436 29.32 -19.21 -42.11
N SER A 437 28.33 -19.39 -42.98
CA SER A 437 28.57 -19.83 -44.37
C SER A 437 29.01 -18.70 -45.31
N ILE A 438 28.77 -17.43 -44.98
CA ILE A 438 29.20 -16.29 -45.81
C ILE A 438 30.69 -15.94 -45.59
N ALA A 439 31.32 -16.43 -44.51
CA ALA A 439 32.73 -16.15 -44.22
C ALA A 439 33.72 -17.16 -44.86
N ALA A 440 33.24 -18.11 -45.67
CA ALA A 440 34.08 -19.17 -46.26
C ALA A 440 34.19 -19.13 -47.80
N GLU A 441 33.57 -18.15 -48.48
CA GLU A 441 33.71 -17.93 -49.92
C GLU A 441 34.34 -16.56 -50.24
N GLU A 442 35.45 -16.24 -49.58
CA GLU A 442 36.44 -15.27 -50.10
C GLU A 442 37.84 -15.77 -49.75
N VAL A 443 38.38 -16.65 -50.60
CA VAL A 443 39.82 -16.93 -50.73
C VAL A 443 40.19 -16.91 -52.20
#